data_AF-A0A1G9DY70-F1
#
_entry.id   AF-A0A1G9DY70-F1
#
_cell.length_a   1.000
_cell.length_b   1.000
_cell.length_c   1.000
_cell.angle_alpha   90.00
_cell.angle_beta   90.00
_cell.angle_gamma   90.00
#
_symmetry.space_group_name_H-M   'P 1'
#
loop_
_entity.id
_entity.type
_entity.pdbx_description
1 polymer ?
#
loop_
_entity_poly.entity_id
_entity_poly.type
_entity_poly.pdbx_seq_one_letter_code
_entity_poly.pdbx_strand_id
1 'polypeptide(L)' 'MNIELLKPHTHAGTSLAPGDVLDIDEATGRWLIGAGVAKAADGLQESTGKSQPITRKGD' A
#
# COMPACT_ATOMS: atom_id res chain seq x y z
N MET A 1 -9.89 -1.61 6.34
CA MET A 1 -9.26 -0.36 6.83
C MET A 1 -8.26 0.07 5.79
N ASN A 2 -8.37 1.30 5.30
CA ASN A 2 -7.50 1.81 4.26
C ASN A 2 -6.24 2.45 4.86
N ILE A 3 -5.08 2.00 4.41
CA ILE A 3 -3.80 2.56 4.78
C ILE A 3 -3.00 2.95 3.54
N GLU A 4 -2.31 4.08 3.61
CA GLU A 4 -1.35 4.50 2.59
C GLU A 4 0.04 4.05 3.01
N LEU A 5 0.73 3.30 2.16
CA LEU A 5 2.08 2.84 2.44
C LEU A 5 3.07 4.02 2.40
N LEU A 6 3.92 4.15 3.40
CA LEU A 6 5.03 5.13 3.40
C LEU A 6 6.33 4.53 2.87
N LYS A 7 6.41 3.20 2.80
CA LYS A 7 7.56 2.43 2.33
C LYS A 7 7.10 1.39 1.31
N PRO A 8 7.99 0.97 0.38
CA PRO A 8 7.67 -0.14 -0.51
C PRO A 8 7.42 -1.42 0.30
N HIS A 9 6.32 -2.12 0.02
CA HIS A 9 5.93 -3.33 0.73
C HIS A 9 5.49 -4.41 -0.25
N THR A 10 5.83 -5.67 -0.01
CA THR A 10 5.35 -6.78 -0.84
C THR A 10 4.21 -7.48 -0.12
N HIS A 11 2.98 -7.33 -0.63
CA HIS A 11 1.81 -8.00 -0.09
C HIS A 11 1.34 -9.09 -1.04
N ALA A 12 1.23 -10.33 -0.57
CA ALA A 12 0.80 -11.49 -1.35
C ALA A 12 1.57 -11.71 -2.68
N GLY A 13 2.85 -11.32 -2.73
CA GLY A 13 3.69 -11.41 -3.93
C GLY A 13 3.58 -10.21 -4.88
N THR A 14 2.71 -9.24 -4.60
CA THR A 14 2.64 -7.97 -5.31
C THR A 14 3.47 -6.92 -4.58
N SER A 15 4.43 -6.32 -5.29
CA SER A 15 5.18 -5.18 -4.78
C SER A 15 4.34 -3.91 -4.88
N LEU A 16 4.21 -3.23 -3.75
CA LEU A 16 3.43 -2.01 -3.57
C LEU A 16 4.41 -0.88 -3.31
N ALA A 17 4.15 0.25 -3.96
CA ALA A 17 4.97 1.44 -3.82
C ALA A 17 4.55 2.25 -2.58
N PRO A 18 5.45 3.06 -2.01
CA PRO A 18 5.03 4.12 -1.10
C PRO A 18 4.06 5.07 -1.81
N GLY A 19 2.95 5.43 -1.17
CA GLY A 19 1.81 6.17 -1.69
C GLY A 19 0.63 5.29 -2.12
N ASP A 20 0.83 3.97 -2.19
CA ASP A 20 -0.24 3.04 -2.56
C ASP A 20 -1.18 2.80 -1.38
N VAL A 21 -2.49 2.78 -1.66
CA VAL A 21 -3.54 2.62 -0.65
C VAL A 21 -4.06 1.19 -0.68
N LEU A 22 -3.88 0.48 0.44
CA LEU A 22 -4.38 -0.88 0.61
C LEU A 22 -5.52 -0.95 1.61
N ASP A 23 -6.51 -1.76 1.29
CA ASP A 23 -7.51 -2.21 2.26
C ASP A 23 -7.02 -3.47 2.96
N ILE A 24 -6.82 -3.38 4.27
CA ILE A 24 -6.39 -4.48 5.13
C ILE A 24 -7.19 -4.50 6.43
N ASP A 25 -7.05 -5.57 7.20
CA ASP A 25 -7.64 -5.67 8.53
C ASP A 25 -7.15 -4.56 9.46
N GLU A 26 -8.02 -4.11 10.35
CA GLU A 26 -7.77 -3.02 11.29
C GLU A 26 -6.58 -3.32 12.22
N ALA A 27 -6.40 -4.58 12.64
CA ALA A 27 -5.27 -4.99 13.47
C ALA A 27 -3.94 -4.83 12.71
N THR A 28 -3.91 -5.26 11.45
CA THR A 28 -2.73 -5.15 10.57
C THR A 28 -2.44 -3.68 10.23
N GLY A 29 -3.47 -2.90 9.94
CA GLY A 29 -3.34 -1.47 9.65
C GLY A 29 -2.76 -0.70 10.84
N ARG A 30 -3.27 -0.95 12.04
CA ARG A 30 -2.73 -0.36 13.27
C ARG A 30 -1.27 -0.73 13.51
N TRP A 31 -0.89 -1.98 13.25
CA TRP A 31 0.51 -2.41 13.35
C TRP A 31 1.42 -1.66 12.36
N LEU A 32 1.00 -1.54 11.09
CA LEU A 32 1.77 -0.84 10.06
C LEU A 32 1.89 0.67 10.33
N ILE A 33 0.82 1.27 10.87
CA ILE A 33 0.82 2.69 11.28
C ILE A 33 1.75 2.89 12.48
N GLY A 34 1.64 2.06 13.51
CA GLY A 34 2.52 2.12 14.69
C GLY A 34 3.99 1.86 14.36
N ALA A 35 4.26 1.03 13.36
CA ALA A 35 5.61 0.79 12.86
C ALA A 35 6.17 1.91 11.96
N GLY A 36 5.37 2.92 11.61
CA GLY A 36 5.77 3.99 10.68
C GLY A 36 6.05 3.45 9.26
N VAL A 37 5.37 2.37 8.88
CA VAL A 37 5.43 1.76 7.53
C VAL A 37 4.26 2.25 6.67
N ALA A 38 3.14 2.61 7.29
CA ALA A 38 1.97 3.16 6.64
C ALA A 38 1.32 4.29 7.46
N LYS A 39 0.34 4.98 6.87
CA LYS A 39 -0.51 5.97 7.54
C LYS A 39 -1.98 5.67 7.27
N ALA A 40 -2.88 6.03 8.19
CA ALA A 40 -4.31 5.90 7.97
C ALA A 40 -4.74 6.78 6.78
N ALA A 41 -5.40 6.16 5.79
CA ALA A 41 -6.00 6.87 4.68
C ALA A 41 -7.47 7.15 5.02
N ASP A 42 -7.69 8.02 5.99
CA ASP A 42 -9.02 8.44 6.43
C ASP A 42 -9.56 9.49 5.45
N GLY A 43 -10.60 9.15 4.68
CA GLY A 43 -11.54 10.14 4.15
C GLY A 43 -11.52 10.46 2.65
N LEU A 44 -10.67 9.88 1.80
CA LEU A 44 -10.79 10.04 0.34
C LEU A 44 -10.85 8.69 -0.36
N GLN A 45 -12.05 8.11 -0.33
CA GLN A 45 -12.48 7.28 -1.44
C GLN A 45 -12.49 8.16 -2.68
N GLU A 46 -11.43 8.06 -3.50
CA GLU A 46 -11.47 8.00 -4.96
C GLU A 46 -10.07 8.35 -5.49
N SER A 47 -9.30 7.32 -5.81
CA SER A 47 -8.23 7.39 -6.80
C SER A 47 -8.03 6.00 -7.35
N THR A 48 -8.98 5.63 -8.22
CA THR A 48 -8.79 4.88 -9.45
C THR A 48 -7.37 4.40 -9.65
N GLY A 49 -7.22 3.08 -9.68
CA GLY A 49 -6.00 2.40 -10.04
C GLY A 49 -5.27 3.11 -11.18
N LYS A 50 -4.03 3.51 -10.91
CA LYS A 50 -3.07 3.87 -11.93
C LYS A 50 -1.73 3.28 -11.56
N SER A 51 -1.57 2.06 -12.08
CA SER A 51 -0.39 1.65 -12.83
C SER A 51 0.95 1.79 -12.12
N GLN A 52 1.55 0.66 -11.80
CA GLN A 52 2.94 0.47 -12.20
C GLN A 52 3.08 -0.83 -13.02
N PRO A 53 3.47 -0.73 -14.31
CA PRO A 53 3.91 -1.88 -15.07
C PRO A 53 5.29 -2.25 -14.52
N ILE A 54 5.42 -3.41 -13.87
CA ILE A 54 6.77 -3.93 -13.63
C ILE A 54 7.29 -4.51 -14.95
N THR A 55 7.98 -3.65 -15.70
CA THR A 55 8.96 -4.09 -16.69
C THR A 55 9.99 -4.95 -15.99
N ARG A 56 9.85 -6.28 -16.06
CA ARG A 56 11.01 -7.18 -15.94
C ARG A 56 11.68 -7.25 -17.30
N LYS A 57 12.82 -6.57 -17.41
CA LYS A 57 13.82 -6.76 -18.45
C LYS A 57 14.63 -8.03 -18.13
N GLY A 58 14.73 -8.93 -19.11
CA GLY A 58 15.46 -10.21 -19.10
C GLY A 58 14.51 -11.30 -19.60
N ASP A 59 14.64 -11.86 -20.81
CA ASP A 59 15.83 -12.27 -21.57
C ASP A 59 15.78 -11.78 -23.04
#